data_AF-A0A2E9CGV0-F1
#
_entry.id   AF-A0A2E9CGV0-F1
#
_cell.length_a   1.000
_cell.length_b   1.000
_cell.length_c   1.000
_cell.angle_alpha   90.00
_cell.angle_beta   90.00
_cell.angle_gamma   90.00
#
_symmetry.space_group_name_H-M   'P 1'
#
loop_
_entity.id
_entity.type
_entity.pdbx_description
1 polymer ?
#
loop_
_entity_poly.entity_id
_entity_poly.type
_entity_poly.pdbx_seq_one_letter_code
_entity_poly.pdbx_strand_id
1 'polypeptide(L)'
;MPIRPENRWLYPIDWPLLSDQIRFVRAGGRCERCRRPHLRHVAHLGDGRWWDSEARCWRSGEGRRVKVGDLFALDVVRITYVVLACAHLDHDPGNSAPRNLAALCQRCHMLHDAEEHRWQRWWNAFRLRALQDLYEDPRHARARERRRG
;
A
#
# COMPACT_ATOMS: atom_id res chain seq x y z
N MET A 1 -4.33 3.99 -3.41
CA MET A 1 -4.21 3.35 -4.73
C MET A 1 -5.53 3.53 -5.45
N PRO A 2 -5.53 3.99 -6.71
CA PRO A 2 -6.75 4.00 -7.50
C PRO A 2 -7.26 2.55 -7.69
N ILE A 3 -8.58 2.37 -7.73
CA ILE A 3 -9.18 1.07 -8.05
C ILE A 3 -8.83 0.76 -9.51
N ARG A 4 -8.26 -0.42 -9.76
CA ARG A 4 -7.96 -0.85 -11.13
C ARG A 4 -9.28 -0.99 -11.91
N PRO A 5 -9.36 -0.54 -13.18
CA PRO A 5 -10.57 -0.65 -13.98
C PRO A 5 -11.16 -2.06 -14.00
N GLU A 6 -10.30 -3.07 -14.10
CA GLU A 6 -10.66 -4.49 -14.10
C GLU A 6 -11.14 -5.03 -12.74
N ASN A 7 -11.07 -4.25 -11.66
CA ASN A 7 -11.58 -4.68 -10.35
C ASN A 7 -12.85 -3.94 -9.97
N ARG A 8 -13.28 -2.92 -10.74
CA ARG A 8 -14.36 -2.00 -10.33
C ARG A 8 -15.66 -2.70 -9.97
N TRP A 9 -15.99 -3.81 -10.64
CA TRP A 9 -17.21 -4.59 -10.41
C TRP A 9 -17.17 -5.47 -9.15
N LEU A 10 -15.98 -5.68 -8.55
CA LEU A 10 -15.83 -6.41 -7.29
C LEU A 10 -16.18 -5.54 -6.07
N TYR A 11 -16.15 -4.22 -6.26
CA TYR A 11 -16.51 -3.27 -5.23
C TYR A 11 -18.02 -3.06 -5.22
N PRO A 12 -18.64 -2.90 -4.04
CA PRO A 12 -20.07 -2.61 -3.96
C PRO A 12 -20.36 -1.20 -4.50
N ILE A 13 -21.61 -0.99 -4.94
CA ILE A 13 -22.02 0.29 -5.56
C ILE A 13 -21.85 1.50 -4.63
N ASP A 14 -21.98 1.27 -3.32
CA ASP A 14 -21.84 2.25 -2.25
C ASP A 14 -20.40 2.37 -1.73
N TRP A 15 -19.40 1.82 -2.42
CA TRP A 15 -17.99 1.88 -2.02
C TRP A 15 -17.50 3.27 -1.57
N PRO A 16 -17.85 4.40 -2.23
CA PRO A 16 -17.45 5.72 -1.73
C PRO A 16 -17.90 6.00 -0.30
N LEU A 17 -19.13 5.61 0.06
CA LEU A 17 -19.69 5.79 1.40
C LEU A 17 -19.00 4.86 2.41
N LEU A 18 -18.84 3.59 2.06
CA LEU A 18 -18.17 2.61 2.91
C LEU A 18 -16.71 3.02 3.19
N SER A 19 -15.98 3.42 2.15
CA SER A 19 -14.60 3.90 2.27
C SER A 19 -14.49 5.16 3.14
N ASP A 20 -15.47 6.06 3.06
CA ASP A 20 -15.55 7.26 3.91
C ASP A 20 -15.80 6.89 5.38
N GLN A 21 -16.75 5.99 5.62
CA GLN A 21 -17.07 5.46 6.95
C GLN A 21 -15.84 4.82 7.61
N ILE A 22 -15.05 4.05 6.87
CA ILE A 22 -13.82 3.46 7.40
C ILE A 22 -12.77 4.53 7.68
N ARG A 23 -12.50 5.44 6.73
CA ARG A 23 -11.39 6.39 6.83
C ARG A 23 -11.62 7.54 7.79
N PHE A 24 -12.83 8.07 7.88
CA PHE A 24 -13.08 9.32 8.59
C PHE A 24 -13.98 9.15 9.80
N VAL A 25 -14.94 8.23 9.74
CA VAL A 25 -15.81 7.96 10.89
C VAL A 25 -15.10 7.01 11.87
N ARG A 26 -14.78 5.78 11.45
CA ARG A 26 -14.14 4.78 12.32
C ARG A 26 -12.72 5.16 12.71
N ALA A 27 -11.91 5.51 11.72
CA ALA A 27 -10.50 5.81 11.94
C ALA A 27 -10.23 7.26 12.36
N GLY A 28 -11.25 8.14 12.35
CA GLY A 28 -11.12 9.54 12.74
C GLY A 28 -10.16 10.33 11.86
N GLY A 29 -10.03 9.96 10.58
CA GLY A 29 -9.09 10.59 9.65
C GLY A 29 -7.63 10.32 9.98
N ARG A 30 -7.32 9.22 10.67
CA ARG A 30 -5.96 8.79 11.00
C ARG A 30 -5.70 7.39 10.50
N CYS A 31 -4.46 7.13 10.11
CA CYS A 31 -4.04 5.77 9.78
C CYS A 31 -4.22 4.85 11.01
N GLU A 32 -4.95 3.76 10.85
CA GLU A 32 -5.23 2.80 11.93
C GLU A 32 -3.95 2.08 12.41
N ARG A 33 -2.91 2.02 11.56
CA ARG A 33 -1.62 1.42 11.91
C ARG A 33 -0.62 2.39 12.55
N CYS A 34 -0.42 3.58 11.96
CA CYS A 34 0.66 4.49 12.38
C CYS A 34 0.19 5.83 12.96
N ARG A 35 -1.12 6.08 12.99
CA ARG A 35 -1.77 7.29 13.50
C ARG A 35 -1.52 8.58 12.72
N ARG A 36 -0.79 8.53 11.59
CA ARG A 36 -0.58 9.70 10.71
C ARG A 36 -1.94 10.29 10.26
N PRO A 37 -2.16 11.60 10.41
CA PRO A 37 -3.41 12.25 10.04
C PRO A 37 -3.55 12.44 8.52
N HIS A 38 -4.79 12.38 8.01
CA HIS A 38 -5.12 12.62 6.62
C HIS A 38 -4.93 14.09 6.20
N LEU A 39 -4.46 14.32 4.97
CA LEU A 39 -4.24 15.64 4.35
C LEU A 39 -3.30 16.55 5.15
N ARG A 40 -2.30 15.97 5.80
CA ARG A 40 -1.28 16.71 6.56
C ARG A 40 0.12 16.39 6.05
N HIS A 41 1.00 17.38 6.13
CA HIS A 41 2.42 17.18 5.99
C HIS A 41 2.98 16.65 7.32
N VAL A 42 3.72 15.55 7.27
CA VAL A 42 4.39 14.98 8.46
C VAL A 42 5.89 14.87 8.22
N ALA A 43 6.67 15.28 9.21
CA ALA A 43 8.11 15.03 9.25
C ALA A 43 8.39 13.58 9.70
N HIS A 44 9.32 12.89 9.04
CA HIS A 44 9.67 11.51 9.34
C HIS A 44 11.13 11.19 9.02
N LEU A 45 11.66 10.15 9.67
CA LEU A 45 13.07 9.73 9.54
C LEU A 45 13.31 8.69 8.44
N GLY A 46 12.25 8.26 7.75
CA GLY A 46 12.33 7.31 6.62
C GLY A 46 12.20 5.84 7.02
N ASP A 47 12.60 5.48 8.23
CA ASP A 47 12.39 4.14 8.81
C ASP A 47 10.92 3.87 9.24
N GLY A 48 10.13 4.93 9.35
CA GLY A 48 8.73 4.87 9.79
C GLY A 48 8.43 5.78 10.97
N ARG A 49 9.46 6.17 11.73
CA ARG A 49 9.32 7.14 12.80
C ARG A 49 8.91 8.49 12.25
N TRP A 50 7.94 9.13 12.90
CA TRP A 50 7.39 10.41 12.45
C TRP A 50 7.00 11.31 13.62
N TRP A 51 7.03 12.62 13.39
CA TRP A 51 6.69 13.63 14.39
C TRP A 51 5.19 13.90 14.40
N ASP A 52 4.54 13.63 15.53
CA ASP A 52 3.17 14.01 15.81
C ASP A 52 3.16 15.41 16.43
N SER A 53 2.77 16.41 15.62
CA SER A 53 2.73 17.81 16.03
C SER A 53 1.67 18.09 17.10
N GLU A 54 0.56 17.35 17.10
CA GLU A 54 -0.52 17.55 18.07
C GLU A 54 -0.14 16.97 19.43
N ALA A 55 0.40 15.75 19.45
CA ALA A 55 0.87 15.11 20.67
C ALA A 55 2.27 15.55 21.10
N ARG A 56 2.94 16.41 20.31
CA ARG A 56 4.30 16.90 20.49
C ARG A 56 5.29 15.77 20.81
N CYS A 57 5.23 14.68 20.04
CA CYS A 57 6.08 13.52 20.27
C CYS A 57 6.42 12.78 18.98
N TRP A 58 7.50 12.00 19.04
CA TRP A 58 7.81 11.03 17.99
C TRP A 58 6.97 9.76 18.16
N ARG A 59 6.51 9.22 17.03
CA ARG A 59 5.82 7.93 16.96
C ARG A 59 6.60 6.94 16.09
N SER A 60 6.49 5.65 16.40
CA SER A 60 7.00 4.56 15.58
C SER A 60 6.16 4.32 14.32
N GLY A 61 6.60 3.39 13.46
CA GLY A 61 5.84 2.95 12.29
C GLY A 61 4.49 2.29 12.64
N GLU A 62 4.33 1.84 13.89
CA GLU A 62 3.13 1.25 14.49
C GLU A 62 2.36 2.26 15.37
N GLY A 63 2.73 3.55 15.32
CA GLY A 63 2.02 4.62 16.02
C GLY A 63 2.27 4.72 17.53
N ARG A 64 3.15 3.90 18.10
CA ARG A 64 3.55 3.96 19.51
C ARG A 64 4.44 5.18 19.75
N ARG A 65 4.31 5.85 20.90
CA ARG A 65 5.20 6.96 21.26
C ARG A 65 6.61 6.42 21.49
N VAL A 66 7.61 7.09 20.93
CA VAL A 66 9.04 6.73 21.08
C VAL A 66 9.86 7.96 21.42
N LYS A 67 10.98 7.75 22.10
CA LYS A 67 12.05 8.76 22.17
C LYS A 67 12.96 8.54 20.96
N VAL A 68 13.26 9.60 20.24
CA VAL A 68 14.35 9.59 19.26
C VAL A 68 15.56 10.18 19.99
N GLY A 69 16.72 9.55 19.88
CA GLY A 69 17.94 10.05 20.53
C GLY A 69 18.25 11.50 20.09
N ASP A 70 18.96 12.22 20.95
CA ASP A 70 19.12 13.68 20.85
C ASP A 70 19.85 14.16 19.58
N LEU A 71 20.54 13.27 18.87
CA LEU A 71 21.18 13.56 17.59
C LEU A 71 20.66 12.63 16.49
N PHE A 72 19.75 13.16 15.68
CA PHE A 72 19.63 12.75 14.29
C PHE A 72 19.99 13.97 13.45
N ALA A 73 20.77 13.74 12.40
CA ALA A 73 21.14 14.81 11.50
C ALA A 73 19.87 15.30 10.77
N LEU A 74 19.66 16.62 10.76
CA LEU A 74 18.42 17.24 10.25
C LEU A 74 18.19 16.96 8.76
N ASP A 75 19.27 16.68 8.02
CA ASP A 75 19.27 16.22 6.62
C ASP A 75 18.57 14.88 6.41
N VAL A 76 18.42 14.06 7.45
CA VAL A 76 17.68 12.79 7.39
C VAL A 76 16.17 13.00 7.45
N VAL A 77 15.71 14.16 7.94
CA VAL A 77 14.28 14.45 8.10
C VAL A 77 13.65 14.74 6.74
N ARG A 78 12.64 13.94 6.40
CA ARG A 78 11.84 14.11 5.18
C ARG A 78 10.42 14.51 5.54
N ILE A 79 9.79 15.26 4.64
CA ILE A 79 8.38 15.65 4.76
C ILE A 79 7.57 14.89 3.72
N THR A 80 6.45 14.30 4.14
CA THR A 80 5.50 13.64 3.24
C THR A 80 4.09 14.16 3.46
N TYR A 81 3.36 14.41 2.37
CA TYR A 81 1.92 14.66 2.41
C TYR A 81 1.14 13.36 2.57
N VAL A 82 0.35 13.25 3.62
CA VAL A 82 -0.33 12.00 3.99
C VAL A 82 -1.72 11.93 3.37
N VAL A 83 -1.99 10.85 2.66
CA VAL A 83 -3.30 10.49 2.10
C VAL A 83 -3.68 9.11 2.62
N LEU A 84 -4.91 8.97 3.11
CA LEU A 84 -5.45 7.70 3.58
C LEU A 84 -6.21 7.03 2.46
N ALA A 85 -6.01 5.72 2.34
CA ALA A 85 -6.80 4.83 1.51
C ALA A 85 -7.51 3.80 2.38
N CYS A 86 -8.63 3.28 1.88
CA CYS A 86 -9.26 2.09 2.43
C CYS A 86 -8.59 0.87 1.80
N ALA A 87 -8.09 -0.04 2.63
CA ALA A 87 -7.34 -1.23 2.22
C ALA A 87 -8.08 -2.50 2.66
N HIS A 88 -8.08 -3.53 1.81
CA HIS A 88 -8.54 -4.87 2.15
C HIS A 88 -7.43 -5.62 2.88
N LEU A 89 -7.73 -6.17 4.06
CA LEU A 89 -6.75 -6.85 4.91
C LEU A 89 -6.34 -8.21 4.35
N ASP A 90 -7.22 -8.87 3.61
CA ASP A 90 -7.00 -10.14 2.92
C ASP A 90 -6.55 -10.00 1.46
N HIS A 91 -6.35 -8.77 0.98
CA HIS A 91 -6.05 -8.44 -0.41
C HIS A 91 -7.14 -8.83 -1.44
N ASP A 92 -8.32 -9.28 -1.01
CA ASP A 92 -9.44 -9.59 -1.89
C ASP A 92 -10.36 -8.36 -2.06
N PRO A 93 -10.40 -7.73 -3.25
CA PRO A 93 -11.29 -6.61 -3.50
C PRO A 93 -12.78 -6.96 -3.45
N GLY A 94 -13.15 -8.24 -3.50
CA GLY A 94 -14.54 -8.71 -3.34
C GLY A 94 -15.01 -8.75 -1.89
N ASN A 95 -14.10 -8.76 -0.91
CA ASN A 95 -14.45 -8.84 0.51
C ASN A 95 -14.54 -7.45 1.16
N SER A 96 -15.62 -6.73 0.90
CA SER A 96 -15.87 -5.40 1.47
C SER A 96 -16.48 -5.41 2.89
N ALA A 97 -16.36 -6.51 3.65
CA ALA A 97 -16.86 -6.54 5.02
C ALA A 97 -16.13 -5.49 5.88
N PRO A 98 -16.80 -4.67 6.72
CA PRO A 98 -16.13 -3.60 7.48
C PRO A 98 -14.94 -4.06 8.34
N ARG A 99 -14.99 -5.29 8.87
CA ARG A 99 -13.90 -5.91 9.63
C ARG A 99 -12.65 -6.23 8.80
N ASN A 100 -12.83 -6.41 7.49
CA ASN A 100 -11.76 -6.68 6.53
C ASN A 100 -11.16 -5.41 5.94
N LEU A 101 -11.75 -4.24 6.23
CA LEU A 101 -11.28 -2.97 5.73
C LEU A 101 -10.44 -2.26 6.78
N ALA A 102 -9.43 -1.53 6.34
CA ALA A 102 -8.59 -0.68 7.20
C ALA A 102 -8.27 0.67 6.55
N ALA A 103 -8.20 1.73 7.37
CA ALA A 103 -7.76 3.04 6.92
C ALA A 103 -6.23 3.15 7.03
N LEU A 104 -5.52 3.07 5.90
CA LEU A 104 -4.06 3.07 5.86
C LEU A 104 -3.51 4.29 5.11
N CYS A 105 -2.43 4.89 5.63
CA CYS A 105 -1.66 5.89 4.88
C CYS A 105 -0.84 5.25 3.78
N GLN A 106 -0.31 6.04 2.83
CA GLN A 106 0.45 5.51 1.69
C GLN A 106 1.58 4.56 2.12
N ARG A 107 2.36 4.91 3.16
CA ARG A 107 3.43 4.04 3.68
C ARG A 107 2.90 2.71 4.19
N CYS A 108 1.92 2.75 5.12
CA CYS A 108 1.42 1.52 5.74
C CYS A 108 0.69 0.63 4.74
N HIS A 109 0.03 1.24 3.76
CA HIS A 109 -0.63 0.51 2.68
C HIS A 109 0.39 -0.19 1.78
N MET A 110 1.45 0.52 1.34
CA MET A 110 2.53 -0.09 0.54
C MET A 110 3.25 -1.23 1.27
N LEU A 111 3.40 -1.15 2.59
CA LEU A 111 3.98 -2.22 3.41
C LEU A 111 3.04 -3.41 3.54
N HIS A 112 1.73 -3.16 3.70
CA HIS A 112 0.70 -4.21 3.71
C HIS A 112 0.69 -4.98 2.40
N ASP A 113 0.66 -4.28 1.26
CA ASP A 113 0.59 -4.91 -0.06
C ASP A 113 1.93 -5.45 -0.57
N ALA A 114 3.03 -5.32 0.19
CA ALA A 114 4.37 -5.58 -0.33
C ALA A 114 4.55 -7.04 -0.79
N GLU A 115 4.01 -7.99 -0.04
CA GLU A 115 4.09 -9.42 -0.34
C GLU A 115 3.21 -9.80 -1.53
N GLU A 116 1.94 -9.40 -1.50
CA GLU A 116 1.01 -9.61 -2.60
C GLU A 116 1.54 -9.00 -3.92
N HIS A 117 2.10 -7.79 -3.86
CA HIS A 117 2.73 -7.19 -5.03
C HIS A 117 3.97 -7.96 -5.52
N ARG A 118 4.76 -8.59 -4.64
CA ARG A 118 5.87 -9.47 -5.07
C ARG A 118 5.32 -10.71 -5.77
N TRP A 119 4.29 -11.34 -5.19
CA TRP A 119 3.63 -12.51 -5.76
C TRP A 119 3.02 -12.21 -7.12
N GLN A 120 2.22 -11.14 -7.25
CA GLN A 120 1.61 -10.73 -8.52
C GLN A 120 2.64 -10.43 -9.60
N ARG A 121 3.74 -9.71 -9.25
CA ARG A 121 4.82 -9.44 -10.21
C ARG A 121 5.45 -10.73 -10.72
N TRP A 122 5.72 -11.67 -9.82
CA TRP A 122 6.25 -12.97 -10.20
C TRP A 122 5.25 -13.76 -11.05
N TRP A 123 4.00 -13.87 -10.62
CA TRP A 123 2.95 -14.63 -11.29
C TRP A 123 2.69 -14.12 -12.70
N ASN A 124 2.61 -12.80 -12.88
CA ASN A 124 2.40 -12.19 -14.20
C ASN A 124 3.57 -12.50 -15.16
N ALA A 125 4.81 -12.47 -14.68
CA ALA A 125 5.98 -12.85 -15.48
C ALA A 125 6.01 -14.37 -15.77
N PHE A 126 5.65 -15.20 -14.79
CA PHE A 126 5.61 -16.64 -14.92
C PHE A 126 4.53 -17.10 -15.89
N ARG A 127 3.28 -16.66 -15.71
CA ARG A 127 2.12 -16.97 -16.55
C ARG A 127 2.41 -16.75 -18.04
N LEU A 128 2.98 -15.59 -18.38
CA LEU A 128 3.25 -15.26 -19.78
C LEU A 128 4.28 -16.21 -20.39
N ARG A 129 5.33 -16.58 -19.64
CA ARG A 129 6.32 -17.57 -20.09
C ARG A 129 5.70 -18.95 -20.23
N ALA A 130 4.95 -19.41 -19.23
CA ALA A 130 4.30 -20.72 -19.27
C ALA A 130 3.34 -20.87 -20.44
N LEU A 131 2.57 -19.83 -20.78
CA LEU A 131 1.70 -19.82 -21.96
C LEU A 131 2.49 -19.90 -23.27
N GLN A 132 3.63 -19.21 -23.35
CA GLN A 132 4.53 -19.30 -24.51
C GLN A 132 5.10 -20.71 -24.64
N ASP A 133 5.64 -21.27 -23.55
CA ASP A 133 6.25 -22.60 -23.56
C ASP A 133 5.26 -23.69 -23.97
N LEU A 134 3.98 -23.56 -23.60
CA LEU A 134 2.95 -24.56 -23.88
C LEU A 134 2.28 -24.40 -25.26
N TYR A 135 2.11 -23.17 -25.75
CA TYR A 135 1.25 -22.89 -26.92
C TYR A 135 1.95 -22.16 -28.08
N GLU A 136 3.20 -21.73 -27.94
CA GLU A 136 3.89 -21.04 -29.02
C GLU A 136 4.33 -22.00 -30.13
N ASP A 137 4.17 -21.56 -31.38
CA ASP A 137 4.69 -22.29 -32.53
C ASP A 137 6.21 -22.51 -32.40
N PRO A 138 6.72 -23.76 -32.57
CA PRO A 138 8.13 -24.07 -32.44
C PRO A 138 9.08 -23.20 -33.28
N ARG A 139 8.62 -22.67 -34.43
CA ARG A 139 9.41 -21.79 -35.29
C ARG A 139 9.63 -20.42 -34.64
N HIS A 140 8.61 -19.88 -33.98
CA HIS A 140 8.70 -18.61 -33.25
C HIS A 140 9.57 -18.75 -32.01
N ALA A 141 9.41 -19.85 -31.25
CA ALA A 141 10.26 -20.16 -30.10
C ALA A 141 11.75 -20.22 -30.52
N ARG A 142 12.08 -20.98 -31.57
CA ARG A 142 13.45 -21.10 -32.09
C ARG A 142 14.02 -19.77 -32.60
N ALA A 143 13.20 -18.93 -33.26
CA ALA A 143 13.62 -17.62 -33.71
C ALA A 143 13.95 -16.68 -32.55
N ARG A 144 13.21 -16.77 -31.43
CA ARG A 144 13.49 -15.99 -30.22
C ARG A 144 14.75 -16.43 -29.52
N GLU A 145 15.00 -17.74 -29.39
CA GLU A 145 16.25 -18.25 -28.80
C GLU A 145 17.48 -17.75 -29.54
N ARG A 146 17.44 -17.79 -30.88
CA ARG A 146 18.50 -17.25 -31.75
C ARG A 146 18.74 -15.74 -31.59
N ARG A 147 17.77 -14.97 -31.07
CA ARG A 147 17.92 -13.53 -30.79
C ARG A 147 18.44 -13.25 -29.38
N ARG A 148 18.43 -14.23 -28.49
CA ARG A 148 18.86 -14.09 -27.09
C ARG A 148 20.32 -14.50 -26.87
N GLY A 149 20.88 -15.34 -27.75
CA GLY A 149 22.30 -15.66 -27.83
C GLY A 149 23.02 -14.74 -28.80
#